data_AF-A0A9J6AN70-F1
#
_entry.id   AF-A0A9J6AN70-F1
#
_cell.length_a   1.000
_cell.length_b   1.000
_cell.length_c   1.000
_cell.angle_alpha   90.00
_cell.angle_beta   90.00
_cell.angle_gamma   90.00
#
_symmetry.space_group_name_H-M   'P 1'
#
loop_
_entity.id
_entity.type
_entity.pdbx_description
1 polymer ?
#
loop_
_entity_poly.entity_id
_entity_poly.type
_entity_poly.pdbx_seq_one_letter_code
_entity_poly.pdbx_strand_id
1 'polypeptide(L)'
;MALKYFVLTIAILAVVTSISHASDPSPLQDFCVAVNDSKSAVFVNGKFCKDPKDVTADDFFRPGLNVPGNTSNQLGSVVTACLDSTLQAFL
;
A
#
# COMPACT_ATOMS: atom_id res chain seq x y z
N MET A 1 -26.48 24.90 32.57
CA MET A 1 -25.52 23.90 33.09
C MET A 1 -25.46 22.67 32.18
N ALA A 2 -26.55 21.92 32.01
CA ALA A 2 -26.59 20.67 31.22
C ALA A 2 -26.09 20.80 29.77
N LEU A 3 -26.48 21.87 29.04
CA LEU A 3 -26.06 22.07 27.63
C LEU A 3 -24.54 22.25 27.48
N LYS A 4 -23.87 22.93 28.43
CA LYS A 4 -22.42 23.11 28.41
C LYS A 4 -21.69 21.78 28.63
N TYR A 5 -22.17 20.97 29.56
CA TYR A 5 -21.62 19.63 29.78
C TYR A 5 -21.84 18.73 28.57
N PHE A 6 -23.02 18.81 27.93
CA PHE A 6 -23.32 18.05 26.72
C PHE A 6 -22.39 18.43 25.55
N VAL A 7 -22.20 19.73 25.30
CA VAL A 7 -21.27 20.22 24.27
C VAL A 7 -19.83 19.80 24.59
N LEU A 8 -19.40 19.88 25.85
CA LEU A 8 -18.07 19.45 26.27
C LEU A 8 -17.87 17.94 26.04
N THR A 9 -18.86 17.11 26.35
CA THR A 9 -18.78 15.65 26.11
C THR A 9 -18.68 15.30 24.64
N ILE A 10 -19.40 16.00 23.76
CA ILE A 10 -19.32 15.79 22.30
C ILE A 10 -17.95 16.21 21.78
N ALA A 11 -17.44 17.37 22.24
CA ALA A 11 -16.13 17.86 21.83
C ALA A 11 -15.00 16.89 22.23
N ILE A 12 -15.07 16.32 23.45
CA ILE A 12 -14.11 15.30 23.90
C ILE A 12 -14.22 14.06 23.02
N LEU A 13 -15.42 13.52 22.82
CA LEU A 13 -15.64 12.31 22.01
C LEU A 13 -15.09 12.46 20.58
N ALA A 14 -15.35 13.60 19.94
CA ALA A 14 -14.87 13.90 18.59
C ALA A 14 -13.32 13.88 18.51
N VAL A 15 -12.65 14.43 19.52
CA VAL A 15 -11.18 14.41 19.60
C VAL A 15 -10.67 12.97 19.75
N VAL A 16 -11.27 12.16 20.62
CA VAL A 16 -10.80 10.77 20.84
C VAL A 16 -11.00 9.90 19.60
N THR A 17 -12.08 10.10 18.83
CA THR A 17 -12.38 9.31 17.63
C THR A 17 -11.63 9.77 16.37
N SER A 18 -10.91 10.88 16.42
CA SER A 18 -10.24 11.46 15.24
C SER A 18 -8.96 10.72 14.82
N ILE A 19 -8.39 9.90 15.70
CA ILE A 19 -7.15 9.18 15.45
C ILE A 19 -7.47 7.85 14.79
N SER A 20 -7.02 7.67 13.55
CA SER A 20 -6.98 6.38 12.87
C SER A 20 -5.52 6.02 12.57
N HIS A 21 -5.14 4.79 12.90
CA HIS A 21 -3.87 4.22 12.48
C HIS A 21 -4.17 3.15 11.44
N ALA A 22 -3.78 3.42 10.20
CA ALA A 22 -3.72 2.44 9.14
C ALA A 22 -2.25 2.34 8.73
N SER A 23 -1.68 1.15 8.88
CA SER A 23 -0.30 0.86 8.49
C SER A 23 -0.26 -0.58 7.99
N ASP A 24 0.62 -0.83 7.04
CA ASP A 24 0.85 -2.19 6.58
C ASP A 24 1.46 -3.04 7.71
N PRO A 25 1.13 -4.33 7.79
CA PRO A 25 1.74 -5.24 8.75
C PRO A 25 3.27 -5.24 8.59
N SER A 26 4.00 -5.32 9.70
CA SER A 26 5.46 -5.47 9.63
C SER A 26 5.84 -6.77 8.88
N PRO A 27 6.90 -6.74 8.05
CA PRO A 27 7.35 -7.93 7.33
C PRO A 27 7.81 -9.01 8.32
N LEU A 28 7.47 -10.26 8.03
CA LEU A 28 7.86 -11.42 8.85
C LEU A 28 9.22 -12.01 8.44
N GLN A 29 9.76 -11.58 7.30
CA GLN A 29 10.97 -12.08 6.66
C GLN A 29 11.63 -10.95 5.85
N ASP A 30 12.89 -11.13 5.43
CA ASP A 30 13.67 -10.09 4.74
C ASP A 30 13.08 -9.63 3.39
N PHE A 31 12.36 -10.51 2.68
CA PHE A 31 11.69 -10.17 1.43
C PHE A 31 10.48 -11.08 1.16
N CYS A 32 9.45 -10.56 0.52
CA CYS A 32 8.34 -11.33 -0.03
C CYS A 32 8.06 -10.87 -1.46
N VAL A 33 8.52 -11.66 -2.44
CA VAL A 33 8.23 -11.39 -3.85
C VAL A 33 6.86 -11.99 -4.19
N ALA A 34 5.86 -11.18 -4.48
CA ALA A 34 4.54 -11.61 -4.88
C ALA A 34 4.57 -12.50 -6.14
N VAL A 35 3.88 -13.64 -6.09
CA VAL A 35 3.65 -14.49 -7.27
C VAL A 35 2.70 -13.81 -8.25
N ASN A 36 3.00 -13.92 -9.54
CA ASN A 36 2.11 -13.43 -10.62
C ASN A 36 0.95 -14.39 -10.92
N ASP A 37 0.78 -15.46 -10.14
CA ASP A 37 -0.13 -16.54 -10.48
C ASP A 37 -1.59 -16.19 -10.11
N SER A 38 -2.42 -16.03 -11.13
CA SER A 38 -3.86 -15.86 -11.02
C SER A 38 -4.60 -17.14 -10.61
N LYS A 39 -3.89 -18.28 -10.51
CA LYS A 39 -4.44 -19.57 -10.04
C LYS A 39 -4.28 -19.83 -8.56
N SER A 40 -3.77 -18.88 -7.76
CA SER A 40 -3.75 -19.09 -6.32
C SER A 40 -5.19 -19.30 -5.81
N ALA A 41 -5.49 -20.52 -5.38
CA ALA A 41 -6.85 -20.96 -5.07
C ALA A 41 -7.41 -20.37 -3.76
N VAL A 42 -6.61 -19.55 -3.07
CA VAL A 42 -6.90 -19.02 -1.73
C VAL A 42 -6.68 -17.50 -1.75
N PHE A 43 -7.58 -16.76 -1.10
CA PHE A 43 -7.44 -15.33 -0.91
C PHE A 43 -6.84 -15.05 0.47
N VAL A 44 -5.77 -14.24 0.50
CA VAL A 44 -5.10 -13.79 1.73
C VAL A 44 -5.08 -12.26 1.77
N ASN A 45 -4.82 -11.69 2.95
CA ASN A 45 -4.60 -10.25 3.06
C ASN A 45 -3.21 -9.90 2.49
N GLY A 46 -3.15 -9.54 1.21
CA GLY A 46 -1.90 -9.33 0.46
C GLY A 46 -1.78 -10.28 -0.73
N LYS A 47 -0.54 -10.69 -1.05
CA LYS A 47 -0.23 -11.68 -2.09
C LYS A 47 0.63 -12.79 -1.52
N PHE A 48 0.61 -13.95 -2.19
CA PHE A 48 1.53 -15.04 -1.84
C PHE A 48 2.94 -14.71 -2.30
N CYS A 49 3.92 -15.04 -1.46
CA CYS A 49 5.32 -14.91 -1.81
C CYS A 49 5.77 -16.10 -2.67
N LYS A 50 6.68 -15.83 -3.62
CA LYS A 50 7.48 -16.79 -4.37
C LYS A 50 8.39 -17.56 -3.42
N ASP A 51 8.82 -18.77 -3.80
CA ASP A 51 9.85 -19.48 -3.05
C ASP A 51 11.14 -18.64 -3.02
N PRO A 52 11.74 -18.39 -1.84
CA PRO A 52 12.97 -17.61 -1.74
C PRO A 52 14.12 -18.09 -2.63
N LYS A 53 14.15 -19.38 -3.01
CA LYS A 53 15.15 -19.94 -3.91
C LYS A 53 14.96 -19.54 -5.36
N ASP A 54 13.74 -19.19 -5.74
CA ASP A 54 13.39 -18.77 -7.10
C ASP A 54 13.44 -17.24 -7.24
N VAL A 55 13.68 -16.50 -6.13
CA VAL A 55 13.82 -15.04 -6.14
C VAL A 55 15.19 -14.64 -6.70
N THR A 56 15.16 -13.68 -7.60
CA THR A 56 16.32 -13.14 -8.32
C THR A 56 16.40 -11.62 -8.14
N ALA A 57 17.54 -11.02 -8.49
CA ALA A 57 17.71 -9.57 -8.41
C ALA A 57 16.73 -8.79 -9.29
N ASP A 58 16.29 -9.39 -10.41
CA ASP A 58 15.33 -8.77 -11.32
C ASP A 58 13.94 -8.62 -10.69
N ASP A 59 13.57 -9.45 -9.71
CA ASP A 59 12.29 -9.35 -9.00
C ASP A 59 12.18 -8.07 -8.15
N PHE A 60 13.31 -7.40 -7.85
CA PHE A 60 13.37 -6.14 -7.10
C PHE A 60 13.59 -4.91 -8.00
N PHE A 61 13.70 -5.10 -9.31
CA PHE A 61 14.01 -4.03 -10.25
C PHE A 61 12.81 -3.68 -11.12
N ARG A 62 12.42 -2.39 -11.14
CA ARG A 62 11.38 -1.88 -12.03
C ARG A 62 11.94 -0.86 -13.03
N PRO A 63 12.11 -1.25 -14.30
CA PRO A 63 12.55 -0.32 -15.34
C PRO A 63 11.44 0.67 -15.73
N GLY A 64 11.81 1.74 -16.44
CA GLY A 64 10.87 2.66 -17.07
C GLY A 64 10.45 3.85 -16.20
N LEU A 65 10.77 3.85 -14.90
CA LEU A 65 10.52 5.02 -14.03
C LEU A 65 11.42 6.22 -14.38
N ASN A 66 12.53 5.97 -15.07
CA ASN A 66 13.43 6.98 -15.63
C ASN A 66 12.90 7.58 -16.95
N VAL A 67 11.83 7.04 -17.51
CA VAL A 67 11.24 7.51 -18.77
C VAL A 67 10.07 8.44 -18.44
N PRO A 68 10.07 9.69 -18.93
CA PRO A 68 8.97 10.61 -18.68
C PRO A 68 7.68 10.11 -19.34
N GLY A 69 6.58 10.16 -18.59
CA GLY A 69 5.26 9.84 -19.14
C GLY A 69 4.72 10.95 -20.04
N ASN A 70 3.67 10.64 -20.80
CA ASN A 70 2.99 11.60 -21.66
C ASN A 70 2.11 12.58 -20.85
N THR A 71 2.51 13.85 -20.80
CA THR A 71 1.79 14.93 -20.11
C THR A 71 0.83 15.72 -21.02
N SER A 72 0.66 15.31 -22.29
CA SER A 72 -0.29 15.91 -23.24
C SER A 72 -1.73 15.49 -22.93
N ASN A 73 -2.22 15.87 -21.75
CA ASN A 73 -3.60 15.70 -21.29
C ASN A 73 -4.06 16.97 -20.56
N GLN A 74 -5.35 17.07 -20.23
CA GLN A 74 -5.94 18.28 -19.63
C GLN A 74 -5.31 18.68 -18.28
N LEU A 75 -4.74 17.72 -17.54
CA LEU A 75 -4.11 17.96 -16.24
C LEU A 75 -2.63 18.35 -16.37
N GLY A 76 -2.03 18.26 -17.57
CA GLY A 76 -0.62 18.57 -17.81
C GLY A 76 0.36 17.69 -17.03
N SER A 77 -0.11 16.56 -16.47
CA SER A 77 0.65 15.70 -15.57
C SER A 77 0.30 14.24 -15.79
N VAL A 78 1.19 13.35 -15.38
CA VAL A 78 1.02 11.90 -15.51
C VAL A 78 1.73 11.21 -14.36
N VAL A 79 1.06 10.22 -13.78
CA VAL A 79 1.60 9.45 -12.66
C VAL A 79 1.94 8.06 -13.16
N THR A 80 3.23 7.72 -13.15
CA THR A 80 3.70 6.35 -13.35
C THR A 80 3.73 5.67 -11.98
N ALA A 81 2.62 5.05 -11.58
CA ALA A 81 2.48 4.43 -10.27
C ALA A 81 3.51 3.31 -10.06
N CYS A 82 4.13 3.23 -8.89
CA CYS A 82 4.98 2.12 -8.45
C CYS A 82 4.35 1.49 -7.20
N LEU A 83 3.52 0.48 -7.44
CA LEU A 83 2.73 -0.23 -6.42
C LEU A 83 3.25 -1.66 -6.28
N ASP A 84 2.91 -2.34 -5.18
CA ASP A 84 3.13 -3.79 -4.97
C ASP A 84 2.74 -4.65 -6.18
N SER A 85 1.57 -4.36 -6.76
CA SER A 85 1.07 -5.09 -7.92
C SER A 85 1.92 -4.90 -9.19
N THR A 86 2.86 -3.95 -9.18
CA THR A 86 3.74 -3.60 -10.31
C THR A 86 5.22 -3.75 -10.03
N LEU A 87 5.62 -3.72 -8.76
CA LEU A 87 6.95 -4.01 -8.25
C LEU A 87 6.74 -5.23 -7.38
N GLN A 88 7.09 -6.40 -7.89
CA GLN A 88 6.68 -7.68 -7.33
C GLN A 88 7.26 -7.96 -5.94
N ALA A 89 7.93 -7.02 -5.27
CA ALA A 89 8.67 -7.25 -4.03
C ALA A 89 8.20 -6.34 -2.89
N PHE A 90 7.93 -6.95 -1.74
CA PHE A 90 7.82 -6.30 -0.43
C PHE A 90 9.12 -6.55 0.33
N LEU A 91 9.75 -5.48 0.82
CA LEU A 91 10.88 -5.50 1.74
C LEU A 91 10.37 -5.27 3.17
#